data_AF-A0A7J8HWA3-F1
#
_entry.id   AF-A0A7J8HWA3-F1
#
_cell.length_a   1.000
_cell.length_b   1.000
_cell.length_c   1.000
_cell.angle_alpha   90.00
_cell.angle_beta   90.00
_cell.angle_gamma   90.00
#
_symmetry.space_group_name_H-M   'P 1'
#
loop_
_entity.id
_entity.type
_entity.pdbx_description
1 polymer ?
#
loop_
_entity_poly.entity_id
_entity_poly.type
_entity_poly.pdbx_seq_one_letter_code
_entity_poly.pdbx_strand_id
1 'polypeptide(L)'
;MLTPAFDLSQDPDFLTIAIRVPYARVSEFDVYFKGVDFKFYAKPYFLRLTLPGRIVENGSEQGSYDADKGIFTIQLPKETPGQHFEGLNMLTALLAPRKSRTAKPLVEEIGTSEVSEEGVEDDDEFDWEIEQFPYNEVSESALNPQYHYGFGDLRSGVFQRLQDEFSDVVDIKDPDFTSAAERRQKRLAAELAKFDPDHYLADLFEDEAVEQVLKYNPWWTEMYSKMMASLGKSQEQENHAALVSFSEEEKYQLRKFVNKSYLLDKRAQRQVYYSLIDILLAYCYETRVTEGEKNVESAWNIRKLSPTLCWFETWTNVHEILVSFGRRVLCYPLYRHFKLVMKAYRDTIKLLQLGKSAVLKCLLDIHKIFQESDPAYILNDLYISDYCVWIQKANSF
;
A
#
# COMPACT_ATOMS: atom_id res chain seq x y z
N MET A 1 -9.62 -11.71 -2.47
CA MET A 1 -10.64 -10.68 -2.12
C MET A 1 -11.12 -10.96 -0.71
N LEU A 2 -11.22 -9.93 0.13
CA LEU A 2 -11.56 -10.08 1.54
C LEU A 2 -13.00 -9.62 1.79
N THR A 3 -13.79 -10.41 2.53
CA THR A 3 -15.09 -9.95 3.02
C THR A 3 -14.85 -9.06 4.24
N PRO A 4 -15.11 -7.74 4.17
CA PRO A 4 -14.87 -6.84 5.28
C PRO A 4 -15.81 -7.15 6.46
N ALA A 5 -15.43 -6.74 7.67
CA ALA A 5 -16.38 -6.70 8.78
C ALA A 5 -17.43 -5.61 8.51
N PHE A 6 -18.70 -5.91 8.77
CA PHE A 6 -19.79 -4.98 8.50
C PHE A 6 -20.89 -5.08 9.56
N ASP A 7 -21.57 -3.97 9.78
CA ASP A 7 -22.75 -3.85 10.65
C ASP A 7 -23.89 -3.18 9.88
N LEU A 8 -25.12 -3.61 10.15
CA LEU A 8 -26.33 -2.98 9.61
C LEU A 8 -27.18 -2.42 10.74
N SER A 9 -27.61 -1.17 10.59
CA SER A 9 -28.62 -0.52 11.41
C SER A 9 -29.69 0.09 10.53
N GLN A 10 -30.85 0.44 11.08
CA GLN A 10 -31.94 1.01 10.29
C GLN A 10 -32.76 2.00 11.10
N ASP A 11 -33.29 2.97 10.38
CA ASP A 11 -34.30 3.92 10.84
C ASP A 11 -35.58 3.72 10.00
N PRO A 12 -36.69 4.41 10.26
CA PRO A 12 -37.92 4.25 9.47
C PRO A 12 -37.71 4.44 7.96
N ASP A 13 -36.83 5.35 7.56
CA ASP A 13 -36.68 5.75 6.16
C ASP A 13 -35.41 5.16 5.50
N PHE A 14 -34.38 4.83 6.28
CA PHE A 14 -33.06 4.44 5.76
C PHE A 14 -32.53 3.15 6.39
N LEU A 15 -31.76 2.39 5.60
CA LEU A 15 -30.87 1.32 6.04
C LEU A 15 -29.44 1.87 6.03
N THR A 16 -28.72 1.74 7.15
CA THR A 16 -27.32 2.14 7.27
C THR A 16 -26.43 0.91 7.29
N ILE A 17 -25.44 0.86 6.40
CA ILE A 17 -24.43 -0.21 6.32
C ILE A 17 -23.08 0.41 6.66
N ALA A 18 -22.47 -0.03 7.77
CA ALA A 18 -21.13 0.35 8.17
C ALA A 18 -20.16 -0.78 7.81
N ILE A 19 -19.15 -0.49 6.98
CA ILE A 19 -18.21 -1.45 6.42
C ILE A 19 -16.79 -1.04 6.84
N ARG A 20 -16.10 -1.92 7.56
CA ARG A 20 -14.73 -1.67 8.05
C ARG A 20 -13.70 -2.12 7.01
N VAL A 21 -13.01 -1.15 6.41
CA VAL A 21 -12.02 -1.32 5.34
C VAL A 21 -10.75 -0.48 5.59
N PRO A 22 -9.94 -0.82 6.62
CA PRO A 22 -8.80 -0.01 7.06
C PRO A 22 -7.65 0.09 6.05
N TYR A 23 -7.66 -0.75 5.01
CA TYR A 23 -6.58 -0.84 4.00
C TYR A 23 -7.09 -0.54 2.58
N ALA A 24 -8.32 -0.03 2.45
CA ALA A 24 -8.88 0.33 1.15
C ALA A 24 -8.42 1.71 0.71
N ARG A 25 -8.23 1.88 -0.59
CA ARG A 25 -8.06 3.20 -1.20
C ARG A 25 -9.39 3.93 -1.25
N VAL A 26 -9.49 5.06 -0.55
CA VAL A 26 -10.71 5.89 -0.47
C VAL A 26 -11.18 6.41 -1.85
N SER A 27 -10.27 6.53 -2.82
CA SER A 27 -10.57 7.02 -4.17
C SER A 27 -11.10 5.96 -5.13
N GLU A 28 -11.00 4.67 -4.77
CA GLU A 28 -11.31 3.55 -5.65
C GLU A 28 -12.28 2.61 -4.92
N PHE A 29 -13.56 2.99 -4.92
CA PHE A 29 -14.64 2.15 -4.41
C PHE A 29 -15.83 2.20 -5.37
N ASP A 30 -16.52 1.07 -5.47
CA ASP A 30 -17.74 0.90 -6.25
C ASP A 30 -18.84 0.38 -5.33
N VAL A 31 -20.01 1.03 -5.39
CA VAL A 31 -21.21 0.59 -4.68
C VAL A 31 -22.31 0.37 -5.70
N TYR A 32 -22.89 -0.83 -5.66
CA TYR A 32 -24.05 -1.19 -6.47
C TYR A 32 -25.16 -1.64 -5.55
N PHE A 33 -26.36 -1.11 -5.73
CA PHE A 33 -27.52 -1.56 -4.98
C PHE A 33 -28.78 -1.50 -5.83
N LYS A 34 -29.57 -2.58 -5.82
CA LYS A 34 -30.82 -2.66 -6.57
C LYS A 34 -31.76 -3.68 -5.94
N GLY A 35 -32.99 -3.25 -5.65
CA GLY A 35 -33.99 -4.14 -5.05
C GLY A 35 -33.51 -4.61 -3.68
N VAL A 36 -33.14 -5.89 -3.55
CA VAL A 36 -32.60 -6.44 -2.30
C VAL A 36 -31.09 -6.66 -2.34
N ASP A 37 -30.44 -6.43 -3.48
CA ASP A 37 -29.04 -6.75 -3.66
C ASP A 37 -28.19 -5.52 -3.36
N PHE A 38 -27.17 -5.70 -2.53
CA PHE A 38 -26.14 -4.70 -2.24
C PHE A 38 -24.77 -5.32 -2.52
N LYS A 39 -23.93 -4.61 -3.27
CA LYS A 39 -22.56 -4.98 -3.58
C LYS A 39 -21.66 -3.78 -3.30
N PHE A 40 -20.57 -4.02 -2.58
CA PHE A 40 -19.54 -3.06 -2.30
C PHE A 40 -18.20 -3.66 -2.71
N TYR A 41 -17.42 -2.90 -3.46
CA TYR A 41 -16.07 -3.25 -3.84
C TYR A 41 -15.14 -2.09 -3.52
N ALA A 42 -14.09 -2.35 -2.76
CA ALA A 42 -12.99 -1.42 -2.54
C ALA A 42 -11.76 -2.25 -2.24
N LYS A 43 -10.87 -2.42 -3.22
CA LYS A 43 -9.73 -3.34 -3.15
C LYS A 43 -8.95 -3.18 -1.83
N PRO A 44 -8.63 -4.30 -1.13
CA PRO A 44 -8.89 -5.73 -1.44
C PRO A 44 -10.30 -6.26 -1.12
N TYR A 45 -11.19 -5.41 -0.62
CA TYR A 45 -12.46 -5.81 -0.04
C TYR A 45 -13.58 -5.96 -1.06
N PHE A 46 -14.37 -7.01 -0.88
CA PHE A 46 -15.61 -7.25 -1.61
C PHE A 46 -16.69 -7.75 -0.65
N LEU A 47 -17.85 -7.09 -0.66
CA LEU A 47 -19.00 -7.43 0.16
C LEU A 47 -20.24 -7.51 -0.73
N ARG A 48 -20.97 -8.63 -0.64
CA ARG A 48 -22.28 -8.81 -1.27
C ARG A 48 -23.27 -9.15 -0.16
N LEU A 49 -24.37 -8.41 -0.11
CA LEU A 49 -25.46 -8.67 0.81
C LEU A 49 -26.76 -8.87 0.01
N THR A 50 -27.54 -9.86 0.41
CA THR A 50 -28.95 -9.99 0.04
C THR A 50 -29.78 -9.53 1.23
N LEU A 51 -30.36 -8.33 1.11
CA LEU A 51 -31.13 -7.66 2.14
C LEU A 51 -32.52 -8.28 2.31
N PRO A 52 -33.11 -8.23 3.52
CA PRO A 52 -34.45 -8.79 3.79
C PRO A 52 -35.58 -7.93 3.22
N GLY A 53 -35.30 -6.68 2.86
CA GLY A 53 -36.25 -5.74 2.30
C GLY A 53 -35.66 -4.98 1.12
N ARG A 54 -36.51 -4.32 0.36
CA ARG A 54 -36.11 -3.62 -0.87
C ARG A 54 -35.67 -2.20 -0.58
N ILE A 55 -34.57 -1.82 -1.21
CA ILE A 55 -33.99 -0.48 -1.24
C ILE A 55 -34.13 0.10 -2.65
N VAL A 56 -34.18 1.43 -2.73
CA VAL A 56 -34.44 2.16 -3.97
C VAL A 56 -33.32 3.17 -4.23
N GLU A 57 -33.01 3.39 -5.50
CA GLU A 57 -32.15 4.48 -5.94
C GLU A 57 -33.04 5.70 -6.22
N ASN A 58 -32.97 6.72 -5.37
CA ASN A 58 -33.81 7.92 -5.48
C ASN A 58 -33.03 9.22 -5.30
N GLY A 59 -31.69 9.16 -5.23
CA GLY A 59 -30.81 10.32 -5.06
C GLY A 59 -30.70 10.82 -3.62
N SER A 60 -31.36 10.17 -2.65
CA SER A 60 -31.22 10.50 -1.22
C SER A 60 -30.23 9.59 -0.48
N GLU A 61 -29.59 8.66 -1.18
CA GLU A 61 -28.48 7.87 -0.66
C GLU A 61 -27.31 8.77 -0.21
N GLN A 62 -26.67 8.39 0.89
CA GLN A 62 -25.53 9.13 1.43
C GLN A 62 -24.39 8.17 1.75
N GLY A 63 -23.17 8.57 1.43
CA GLY A 63 -21.95 7.85 1.76
C GLY A 63 -21.00 8.75 2.54
N SER A 64 -20.41 8.21 3.61
CA SER A 64 -19.34 8.89 4.35
C SER A 64 -18.22 7.91 4.68
N TYR A 65 -16.98 8.41 4.72
CA TYR A 65 -15.82 7.63 5.10
C TYR A 65 -15.12 8.27 6.30
N ASP A 66 -15.01 7.51 7.39
CA ASP A 66 -14.20 7.88 8.55
C ASP A 66 -12.79 7.31 8.35
N ALA A 67 -11.86 8.17 7.93
CA ALA A 67 -10.46 7.81 7.66
C ALA A 67 -9.68 7.42 8.92
N ASP A 68 -10.11 7.86 10.11
CA ASP A 68 -9.44 7.52 11.37
C ASP A 68 -9.80 6.10 11.82
N LYS A 69 -11.05 5.69 11.60
CA LYS A 69 -11.53 4.34 11.95
C LYS A 69 -11.43 3.32 10.81
N GLY A 70 -11.26 3.80 9.58
CA GLY A 70 -11.32 2.99 8.37
C GLY A 70 -12.72 2.40 8.14
N ILE A 71 -13.78 3.19 8.37
CA ILE A 71 -15.17 2.73 8.25
C ILE A 71 -15.88 3.54 7.16
N PHE A 72 -16.39 2.85 6.15
CA PHE A 72 -17.36 3.39 5.19
C PHE A 72 -18.77 3.23 5.75
N THR A 73 -19.53 4.31 5.81
CA THR A 73 -20.93 4.30 6.23
C THR A 73 -21.80 4.72 5.05
N ILE A 74 -22.68 3.81 4.61
CA ILE A 74 -23.57 4.02 3.47
C ILE A 74 -25.01 3.97 3.97
N GLN A 75 -25.78 5.04 3.74
CA GLN A 75 -27.20 5.14 4.02
C GLN A 75 -27.99 4.95 2.73
N LEU A 76 -28.85 3.93 2.71
CA LEU A 76 -29.65 3.50 1.58
C LEU A 76 -31.13 3.73 1.90
N PRO A 77 -31.89 4.43 1.05
CA PRO A 77 -33.30 4.65 1.29
C PRO A 77 -34.12 3.37 1.07
N LYS A 78 -35.08 3.14 1.95
CA LYS A 78 -36.01 2.01 1.83
C LYS A 78 -37.03 2.29 0.74
N GLU A 79 -37.43 1.27 -0.02
CA GLU A 79 -38.50 1.41 -1.02
C GLU A 79 -39.84 1.73 -0.34
N THR A 80 -40.09 1.15 0.85
CA THR A 80 -41.28 1.42 1.65
C THR A 80 -40.89 2.10 2.98
N PRO A 81 -41.13 3.41 3.13
CA PRO A 81 -40.90 4.12 4.39
C PRO A 81 -41.67 3.49 5.56
N GLY A 82 -41.03 3.34 6.70
CA GLY A 82 -41.57 2.69 7.89
C GLY A 82 -41.50 1.15 7.88
N GLN A 83 -41.06 0.52 6.78
CA GLN A 83 -40.84 -0.92 6.75
C GLN A 83 -39.64 -1.29 7.64
N HIS A 84 -39.86 -2.20 8.60
CA HIS A 84 -38.79 -2.73 9.43
C HIS A 84 -38.17 -3.96 8.78
N PHE A 85 -36.85 -3.95 8.60
CA PHE A 85 -36.07 -5.05 8.02
C PHE A 85 -35.69 -6.03 9.13
N GLU A 86 -36.19 -7.25 9.09
CA GLU A 86 -35.88 -8.25 10.12
C GLU A 86 -34.57 -8.98 9.82
N GLY A 87 -33.87 -9.44 10.87
CA GLY A 87 -32.68 -10.29 10.70
C GLY A 87 -31.41 -9.57 10.26
N LEU A 88 -31.31 -8.25 10.44
CA LEU A 88 -30.08 -7.48 10.15
C LEU A 88 -28.85 -7.97 10.95
N ASN A 89 -29.07 -8.64 12.08
CA ASN A 89 -28.05 -9.28 12.90
C ASN A 89 -27.66 -10.70 12.43
N MET A 90 -28.38 -11.28 11.47
CA MET A 90 -28.11 -12.62 10.94
C MET A 90 -27.13 -12.53 9.77
N LEU A 91 -25.89 -12.11 10.04
CA LEU A 91 -24.88 -11.77 9.03
C LEU A 91 -24.62 -12.90 8.01
N THR A 92 -24.62 -14.15 8.45
CA THR A 92 -24.44 -15.33 7.57
C THR A 92 -25.62 -15.54 6.61
N ALA A 93 -26.83 -15.13 7.00
CA ALA A 93 -28.01 -15.19 6.14
C ALA A 93 -27.98 -14.07 5.08
N LEU A 94 -27.44 -12.91 5.44
CA LEU A 94 -27.27 -11.79 4.50
C LEU A 94 -26.19 -12.06 3.44
N LEU A 95 -25.17 -12.85 3.78
CA LEU A 95 -24.10 -13.28 2.86
C LEU A 95 -24.48 -14.48 2.00
N ALA A 96 -25.58 -15.19 2.31
CA ALA A 96 -25.94 -16.42 1.64
C ALA A 96 -26.37 -16.16 0.18
N PRO A 97 -25.92 -16.98 -0.79
CA PRO A 97 -26.39 -16.89 -2.17
C PRO A 97 -27.89 -17.12 -2.26
N ARG A 98 -28.54 -16.60 -3.30
CA ARG A 98 -29.93 -16.95 -3.60
C ARG A 98 -29.98 -18.38 -4.14
N LYS A 99 -29.94 -19.38 -3.25
CA LYS A 99 -30.23 -20.75 -3.66
C LYS A 99 -31.65 -20.78 -4.21
N SER A 100 -31.79 -21.16 -5.48
CA SER A 100 -33.06 -21.61 -6.03
C SER A 100 -33.61 -22.69 -5.11
N ARG A 101 -34.77 -22.43 -4.50
CA ARG A 101 -35.45 -23.41 -3.65
C ARG A 101 -35.97 -24.54 -4.55
N THR A 102 -35.12 -25.47 -4.93
CA THR A 102 -35.53 -26.75 -5.53
C THR A 102 -35.48 -27.86 -4.48
N ALA A 103 -36.17 -27.65 -3.37
CA ALA A 103 -36.68 -28.78 -2.59
C ALA A 103 -37.94 -29.29 -3.30
N LYS A 104 -37.78 -30.10 -4.36
CA LYS A 104 -38.91 -30.89 -4.88
C LYS A 104 -39.33 -31.87 -3.78
N PRO A 105 -40.61 -31.91 -3.36
CA PRO A 105 -41.08 -32.90 -2.40
C PRO A 105 -41.01 -34.30 -3.03
N LEU A 106 -40.54 -35.26 -2.23
CA LEU A 106 -40.26 -36.63 -2.62
C LEU A 106 -41.55 -37.48 -2.63
N VAL A 107 -42.42 -37.27 -3.61
CA VAL A 107 -43.50 -38.23 -3.94
C VAL A 107 -43.65 -38.26 -5.47
N GLU A 108 -43.16 -39.35 -6.07
CA GLU A 108 -43.47 -39.70 -7.45
C GLU A 108 -44.83 -40.43 -7.48
N GLU A 109 -45.84 -39.81 -8.07
CA GLU A 109 -46.99 -40.53 -8.62
C GLU A 109 -46.92 -40.51 -10.14
N ILE A 110 -47.02 -41.72 -10.70
CA ILE A 110 -46.93 -42.02 -12.12
C ILE A 110 -48.12 -41.44 -12.87
N GLY A 111 -47.83 -40.62 -13.88
CA GLY A 111 -48.62 -40.62 -15.11
C GLY A 111 -49.10 -39.27 -15.63
N THR A 112 -48.85 -39.07 -16.93
CA THR A 112 -49.48 -38.17 -17.90
C THR A 112 -49.04 -36.69 -17.95
N SER A 113 -48.29 -36.39 -19.03
CA SER A 113 -48.37 -35.26 -19.97
C SER A 113 -48.74 -33.87 -19.41
N GLU A 114 -48.05 -32.76 -19.71
CA GLU A 114 -47.79 -32.23 -21.05
C GLU A 114 -47.02 -30.88 -20.92
N VAL A 115 -46.28 -30.50 -21.98
CA VAL A 115 -45.73 -29.17 -22.35
C VAL A 115 -44.78 -28.43 -21.39
N SER A 116 -43.48 -28.42 -21.75
CA SER A 116 -42.52 -27.42 -21.29
C SER A 116 -42.36 -26.35 -22.38
N GLU A 117 -42.99 -25.18 -22.15
CA GLU A 117 -42.78 -23.98 -22.95
C GLU A 117 -41.38 -23.38 -22.68
N GLU A 118 -40.66 -23.19 -23.78
CA GLU A 118 -39.71 -22.11 -24.09
C GLU A 118 -38.75 -21.65 -22.98
N GLY A 119 -37.50 -22.13 -23.12
CA GLY A 119 -36.34 -21.54 -22.46
C GLY A 119 -36.15 -20.10 -22.91
N VAL A 120 -36.35 -19.18 -21.97
CA VAL A 120 -35.89 -17.81 -22.10
C VAL A 120 -34.37 -17.85 -22.05
N GLU A 121 -33.75 -17.25 -23.06
CA GLU A 121 -32.31 -17.02 -23.18
C GLU A 121 -31.82 -16.31 -21.90
N ASP A 122 -31.04 -17.02 -21.08
CA ASP A 122 -30.26 -16.40 -20.01
C ASP A 122 -29.19 -15.55 -20.69
N ASP A 123 -29.35 -14.23 -20.58
CA ASP A 123 -28.27 -13.24 -20.69
C ASP A 123 -27.07 -13.77 -19.90
N ASP A 124 -25.86 -13.64 -20.43
CA ASP A 124 -24.59 -13.91 -19.75
C ASP A 124 -24.41 -12.97 -18.53
N GLU A 125 -25.25 -13.11 -17.49
CA GLU A 125 -25.13 -12.42 -16.22
C GLU A 125 -23.93 -13.04 -15.50
N PHE A 126 -22.79 -12.33 -15.55
CA PHE A 126 -21.54 -12.71 -14.90
C PHE A 126 -21.84 -13.18 -13.46
N ASP A 127 -21.54 -14.44 -13.15
CA ASP A 127 -21.87 -15.06 -11.87
C ASP A 127 -21.05 -14.40 -10.75
N TRP A 128 -21.65 -13.41 -10.09
CA TRP A 128 -21.08 -12.72 -8.93
C TRP A 128 -21.24 -13.53 -7.63
N GLU A 129 -21.63 -14.81 -7.68
CA GLU A 129 -21.84 -15.68 -6.52
C GLU A 129 -20.55 -16.31 -5.98
N ILE A 130 -19.51 -15.50 -5.76
CA ILE A 130 -18.31 -15.93 -5.02
C ILE A 130 -18.71 -16.20 -3.56
N GLU A 131 -18.40 -17.40 -3.03
CA GLU A 131 -18.66 -17.74 -1.62
C GLU A 131 -17.96 -16.74 -0.68
N GLN A 132 -18.75 -16.04 0.13
CA GLN A 132 -18.27 -15.07 1.12
C GLN A 132 -18.28 -15.72 2.50
N PHE A 133 -17.10 -15.78 3.13
CA PHE A 133 -17.00 -16.17 4.53
C PHE A 133 -16.86 -14.88 5.35
N PRO A 134 -17.75 -14.61 6.31
CA PRO A 134 -17.58 -13.46 7.19
C PRO A 134 -16.21 -13.56 7.82
N TYR A 135 -15.41 -12.50 7.68
CA TYR A 135 -14.10 -12.43 8.30
C TYR A 135 -14.29 -12.55 9.81
N ASN A 136 -13.89 -13.68 10.37
CA ASN A 136 -13.69 -13.77 11.81
C ASN A 136 -12.51 -12.85 12.10
N GLU A 137 -12.74 -11.76 12.83
CA GLU A 137 -11.67 -11.11 13.57
C GLU A 137 -11.05 -12.21 14.44
N VAL A 138 -9.99 -12.83 13.93
CA VAL A 138 -9.12 -13.63 14.76
C VAL A 138 -8.65 -12.64 15.79
N SER A 139 -9.18 -12.76 17.01
CA SER A 139 -8.76 -11.97 18.14
C SER A 139 -7.23 -11.96 18.10
N GLU A 140 -6.61 -10.80 18.31
CA GLU A 140 -5.14 -10.63 18.27
C GLU A 140 -4.37 -11.68 19.09
N SER A 141 -5.08 -12.42 19.97
CA SER A 141 -4.64 -13.54 20.78
C SER A 141 -4.51 -14.93 20.11
N ALA A 142 -5.12 -15.23 18.95
CA ALA A 142 -5.10 -16.62 18.43
C ALA A 142 -3.86 -16.95 17.57
N LEU A 143 -3.18 -15.93 17.04
CA LEU A 143 -1.88 -16.04 16.39
C LEU A 143 -1.04 -14.84 16.84
N ASN A 144 -0.32 -14.96 17.96
CA ASN A 144 0.62 -13.90 18.37
C ASN A 144 1.68 -13.76 17.26
N PRO A 145 1.69 -12.69 16.45
CA PRO A 145 2.77 -12.50 15.48
C PRO A 145 4.09 -12.44 16.25
N GLN A 146 5.04 -13.29 15.89
CA GLN A 146 6.28 -13.44 16.66
C GLN A 146 7.26 -12.30 16.38
N TYR A 147 7.16 -11.70 15.19
CA TYR A 147 8.11 -10.70 14.73
C TYR A 147 7.40 -9.45 14.21
N HIS A 148 8.06 -8.32 14.41
CA HIS A 148 7.58 -7.02 13.97
C HIS A 148 8.30 -6.61 12.66
N TYR A 149 7.78 -5.57 12.03
CA TYR A 149 8.33 -4.89 10.86
C TYR A 149 7.72 -3.48 10.73
N GLY A 150 7.87 -2.83 9.58
CA GLY A 150 7.38 -1.48 9.35
C GLY A 150 8.29 -0.40 9.95
N PHE A 151 7.81 0.83 9.93
CA PHE A 151 8.48 1.97 10.55
C PHE A 151 8.81 1.69 12.02
N GLY A 152 10.09 1.73 12.37
CA GLY A 152 10.56 1.55 13.74
C GLY A 152 10.25 0.19 14.38
N ASP A 153 9.96 -0.84 13.57
CA ASP A 153 9.54 -2.17 14.07
C ASP A 153 8.22 -2.12 14.89
N LEU A 154 7.32 -1.20 14.51
CA LEU A 154 6.07 -0.91 15.24
C LEU A 154 4.83 -1.61 14.67
N ARG A 155 4.96 -2.44 13.63
CA ARG A 155 3.84 -3.15 12.98
C ARG A 155 4.03 -4.66 13.05
N SER A 156 2.93 -5.38 13.18
CA SER A 156 2.86 -6.84 13.12
C SER A 156 1.43 -7.28 12.76
N GLY A 157 1.26 -8.49 12.23
CA GLY A 157 -0.04 -9.08 11.87
C GLY A 157 -0.74 -8.44 10.66
N VAL A 158 -0.07 -7.54 9.94
CA VAL A 158 -0.63 -6.86 8.76
C VAL A 158 -0.60 -7.79 7.55
N PHE A 159 0.41 -8.65 7.45
CA PHE A 159 0.60 -9.53 6.30
C PHE A 159 -0.45 -10.65 6.28
N GLN A 160 -0.77 -11.23 7.44
CA GLN A 160 -1.88 -12.20 7.55
C GLN A 160 -3.21 -11.65 7.04
N ARG A 161 -3.46 -10.34 7.17
CA ARG A 161 -4.71 -9.70 6.73
C ARG A 161 -4.74 -9.41 5.23
N LEU A 162 -3.58 -9.22 4.59
CA LEU A 162 -3.44 -8.73 3.22
C LEU A 162 -2.53 -9.62 2.37
N GLN A 163 -2.50 -10.93 2.64
CA GLN A 163 -1.51 -11.86 2.10
C GLN A 163 -1.45 -11.84 0.56
N ASP A 164 -2.60 -11.76 -0.11
CA ASP A 164 -2.70 -11.70 -1.57
C ASP A 164 -2.02 -10.44 -2.12
N GLU A 165 -2.26 -9.27 -1.52
CA GLU A 165 -1.70 -8.00 -2.00
C GLU A 165 -0.21 -7.87 -1.70
N PHE A 166 0.23 -8.32 -0.52
CA PHE A 166 1.64 -8.27 -0.16
C PHE A 166 2.51 -9.17 -1.02
N SER A 167 1.99 -10.31 -1.48
CA SER A 167 2.76 -11.24 -2.32
C SER A 167 3.27 -10.59 -3.62
N ASP A 168 2.55 -9.58 -4.12
CA ASP A 168 2.93 -8.82 -5.30
C ASP A 168 3.81 -7.59 -4.99
N VAL A 169 3.93 -7.22 -3.70
CA VAL A 169 4.67 -6.04 -3.22
C VAL A 169 6.04 -6.41 -2.66
N VAL A 170 6.10 -7.43 -1.81
CA VAL A 170 7.29 -7.80 -1.05
C VAL A 170 7.86 -9.14 -1.51
N ASP A 171 9.17 -9.33 -1.33
CA ASP A 171 9.85 -10.59 -1.65
C ASP A 171 9.74 -11.61 -0.51
N ILE A 172 9.47 -11.15 0.71
CA ILE A 172 9.31 -12.01 1.87
C ILE A 172 7.91 -12.65 1.92
N LYS A 173 7.87 -13.97 2.02
CA LYS A 173 6.61 -14.74 1.98
C LYS A 173 5.78 -14.72 3.27
N ASP A 174 6.43 -14.60 4.41
CA ASP A 174 5.74 -14.67 5.71
C ASP A 174 6.52 -13.88 6.78
N PRO A 175 6.40 -12.54 6.75
CA PRO A 175 7.15 -11.66 7.64
C PRO A 175 6.72 -11.78 9.11
N ASP A 176 5.48 -12.18 9.39
CA ASP A 176 4.94 -12.30 10.75
C ASP A 176 5.60 -13.43 11.55
N PHE A 177 6.09 -14.47 10.84
CA PHE A 177 6.74 -15.65 11.44
C PHE A 177 8.20 -15.87 11.04
N THR A 178 8.77 -15.00 10.20
CA THR A 178 10.19 -15.06 9.81
C THR A 178 11.01 -14.06 10.61
N SER A 179 12.00 -14.55 11.36
CA SER A 179 12.91 -13.71 12.16
C SER A 179 13.84 -12.85 11.28
N ALA A 180 14.29 -11.70 11.79
CA ALA A 180 15.18 -10.80 11.03
C ALA A 180 16.44 -11.50 10.44
N ALA A 181 17.02 -12.47 11.17
CA ALA A 181 18.16 -13.24 10.70
C ALA A 181 17.80 -14.15 9.51
N GLU A 182 16.63 -14.80 9.55
CA GLU A 182 16.13 -15.62 8.44
C GLU A 182 15.73 -14.75 7.24
N ARG A 183 15.14 -13.56 7.46
CA ARG A 183 14.84 -12.59 6.38
C ARG A 183 16.12 -12.26 5.62
N ARG A 184 17.18 -11.93 6.35
CA ARG A 184 18.51 -11.63 5.81
C ARG A 184 19.10 -12.81 5.04
N GLN A 185 19.05 -14.02 5.60
CA GLN A 185 19.58 -15.22 4.93
C GLN A 185 18.85 -15.50 3.61
N LYS A 186 17.51 -15.46 3.63
CA LYS A 186 16.67 -15.68 2.44
C LYS A 186 16.93 -14.60 1.38
N ARG A 187 17.05 -13.33 1.79
CA ARG A 187 17.41 -12.23 0.89
C ARG A 187 18.76 -12.44 0.21
N LEU A 188 19.80 -12.77 0.97
CA LEU A 188 21.15 -12.97 0.42
C LEU A 188 21.18 -14.13 -0.58
N ALA A 189 20.42 -15.20 -0.32
CA ALA A 189 20.26 -16.32 -1.24
C ALA A 189 19.51 -15.91 -2.52
N ALA A 190 18.43 -15.13 -2.40
CA ALA A 190 17.67 -14.62 -3.54
C ALA A 190 18.50 -13.67 -4.42
N GLU A 191 19.29 -12.78 -3.81
CA GLU A 191 20.21 -11.89 -4.53
C GLU A 191 21.30 -12.68 -5.26
N LEU A 192 21.89 -13.68 -4.61
CA LEU A 192 22.88 -14.56 -5.24
C LEU A 192 22.31 -15.29 -6.45
N ALA A 193 21.08 -15.81 -6.33
CA ALA A 193 20.40 -16.52 -7.40
C ALA A 193 19.94 -15.61 -8.54
N LYS A 194 19.69 -14.33 -8.26
CA LYS A 194 19.21 -13.35 -9.25
C LYS A 194 20.34 -12.71 -10.06
N PHE A 195 21.56 -12.65 -9.51
CA PHE A 195 22.69 -12.06 -10.22
C PHE A 195 22.97 -12.78 -11.54
N ASP A 196 23.08 -11.98 -12.60
CA ASP A 196 23.33 -12.45 -13.95
C ASP A 196 24.64 -11.81 -14.45
N PRO A 197 25.73 -12.57 -14.55
CA PRO A 197 27.02 -12.06 -15.00
C PRO A 197 26.97 -11.53 -16.43
N ASP A 198 26.21 -12.16 -17.32
CA ASP A 198 26.19 -11.80 -18.75
C ASP A 198 25.47 -10.46 -18.93
N HIS A 199 24.34 -10.27 -18.24
CA HIS A 199 23.64 -8.98 -18.22
C HIS A 199 24.52 -7.87 -17.63
N TYR A 200 25.23 -8.15 -16.53
CA TYR A 200 26.14 -7.17 -15.93
C TYR A 200 27.28 -6.78 -16.89
N LEU A 201 27.86 -7.74 -17.61
CA LEU A 201 28.92 -7.47 -18.57
C LEU A 201 28.39 -6.68 -19.78
N ALA A 202 27.17 -6.98 -20.24
CA ALA A 202 26.52 -6.20 -21.30
C ALA A 202 26.40 -4.73 -20.91
N ASP A 203 25.83 -4.43 -19.73
CA ASP A 203 25.70 -3.05 -19.24
C ASP A 203 27.04 -2.36 -18.96
N LEU A 204 28.10 -3.13 -18.68
CA LEU A 204 29.45 -2.62 -18.44
C LEU A 204 30.15 -2.19 -19.73
N PHE A 205 29.94 -2.92 -20.83
CA PHE A 205 30.61 -2.67 -22.11
C PHE A 205 29.78 -1.87 -23.10
N GLU A 206 28.45 -1.93 -22.99
CA GLU A 206 27.48 -1.19 -23.82
C GLU A 206 26.85 -0.04 -22.99
N ASP A 207 27.70 0.82 -22.41
CA ASP A 207 27.31 1.78 -21.38
C ASP A 207 26.75 3.12 -21.90
N GLU A 208 26.43 3.24 -23.19
CA GLU A 208 25.98 4.50 -23.82
C GLU A 208 24.74 5.11 -23.13
N ALA A 209 23.71 4.28 -22.90
CA ALA A 209 22.50 4.69 -22.21
C ALA A 209 22.78 5.05 -20.72
N VAL A 210 23.67 4.30 -20.08
CA VAL A 210 24.09 4.54 -18.69
C VAL A 210 24.83 5.87 -18.58
N GLU A 211 25.72 6.18 -19.52
CA GLU A 211 26.48 7.43 -19.56
C GLU A 211 25.59 8.65 -19.80
N GLN A 212 24.47 8.51 -20.54
CA GLN A 212 23.45 9.56 -20.62
C GLN A 212 22.83 9.83 -19.25
N VAL A 213 22.31 8.79 -18.61
CA VAL A 213 21.68 8.86 -17.27
C VAL A 213 22.65 9.40 -16.20
N LEU A 214 23.95 9.09 -16.29
CA LEU A 214 24.96 9.58 -15.35
C LEU A 214 25.20 11.10 -15.42
N LYS A 215 24.91 11.71 -16.58
CA LYS A 215 25.01 13.16 -16.82
C LYS A 215 23.82 13.92 -16.27
N TYR A 216 22.69 13.27 -16.05
CA TYR A 216 21.52 13.88 -15.45
C TYR A 216 21.84 14.50 -14.08
N ASN A 217 21.35 15.72 -13.86
CA ASN A 217 21.55 16.48 -12.64
C ASN A 217 20.21 16.66 -11.92
N PRO A 218 19.95 15.88 -10.86
CA PRO A 218 18.74 16.03 -10.07
C PRO A 218 18.69 17.40 -9.36
N TRP A 219 17.48 17.85 -9.02
CA TRP A 219 17.20 19.15 -8.41
C TRP A 219 18.06 19.46 -7.17
N TRP A 220 18.38 18.44 -6.36
CA TRP A 220 19.20 18.62 -5.16
C TRP A 220 20.65 19.00 -5.46
N THR A 221 21.15 18.78 -6.68
CA THR A 221 22.53 19.12 -7.05
C THR A 221 22.74 20.63 -7.10
N GLU A 222 21.79 21.36 -7.69
CA GLU A 222 21.84 22.82 -7.73
C GLU A 222 21.69 23.41 -6.33
N MET A 223 20.74 22.89 -5.56
CA MET A 223 20.50 23.33 -4.19
C MET A 223 21.71 23.10 -3.27
N TYR A 224 22.34 21.94 -3.39
CA TYR A 224 23.55 21.62 -2.65
C TYR A 224 24.70 22.56 -3.03
N SER A 225 24.85 22.86 -4.33
CA SER A 225 25.88 23.80 -4.80
C SER A 225 25.66 25.21 -4.24
N LYS A 226 24.40 25.67 -4.18
CA LYS A 226 24.02 26.95 -3.55
C LYS A 226 24.34 26.96 -2.05
N MET A 227 23.98 25.89 -1.33
CA MET A 227 24.30 25.72 0.09
C MET A 227 25.81 25.75 0.34
N MET A 228 26.61 25.00 -0.43
CA MET A 228 28.06 24.98 -0.27
C MET A 228 28.71 26.33 -0.58
N ALA A 229 28.17 27.08 -1.56
CA ALA A 229 28.64 28.42 -1.88
C ALA A 229 28.31 29.45 -0.78
N SER A 230 27.20 29.29 -0.04
CA SER A 230 26.86 30.16 1.09
C SER A 230 27.67 29.83 2.34
N LEU A 231 27.94 28.55 2.62
CA LEU A 231 28.81 28.11 3.72
C LEU A 231 30.25 28.65 3.63
N GLY A 232 30.75 28.91 2.42
CA GLY A 232 32.07 29.51 2.19
C GLY A 232 32.14 31.02 2.43
N LYS A 233 31.00 31.70 2.60
CA LYS A 233 30.92 33.13 2.91
C LYS A 233 30.46 33.28 4.35
N SER A 234 31.37 33.60 5.26
CA SER A 234 31.11 33.76 6.69
C SER A 234 30.03 34.83 6.94
N GLN A 235 28.76 34.43 6.96
CA GLN A 235 27.67 35.22 7.49
C GLN A 235 26.64 34.28 8.11
N GLU A 236 26.50 34.49 9.42
CA GLU A 236 25.39 34.25 10.36
C GLU A 236 24.36 33.16 10.05
N GLN A 237 23.97 32.45 11.11
CA GLN A 237 22.97 31.38 11.19
C GLN A 237 21.60 31.78 10.61
N GLU A 238 21.50 31.93 9.29
CA GLU A 238 20.24 32.11 8.59
C GLU A 238 19.68 30.74 8.21
N ASN A 239 18.64 30.34 8.95
CA ASN A 239 17.65 29.32 8.63
C ASN A 239 17.92 28.46 7.38
N HIS A 240 18.68 27.35 7.57
CA HIS A 240 18.78 26.24 6.60
C HIS A 240 17.40 25.70 6.13
N ALA A 241 16.31 26.05 6.83
CA ALA A 241 14.94 25.72 6.49
C ALA A 241 14.43 26.35 5.17
N ALA A 242 15.05 27.41 4.66
CA ALA A 242 14.54 28.16 3.49
C ALA A 242 15.03 27.65 2.12
N LEU A 243 15.94 26.69 2.06
CA LEU A 243 16.50 26.21 0.79
C LEU A 243 15.49 25.37 -0.02
N VAL A 244 14.68 24.56 0.66
CA VAL A 244 13.73 23.63 0.03
C VAL A 244 12.31 24.15 0.17
N SER A 245 11.65 24.41 -0.96
CA SER A 245 10.24 24.77 -1.01
C SER A 245 9.36 23.57 -1.36
N PHE A 246 8.16 23.57 -0.80
CA PHE A 246 7.13 22.58 -1.09
C PHE A 246 6.11 23.12 -2.09
N SER A 247 5.68 22.29 -3.05
CA SER A 247 4.57 22.59 -3.96
C SER A 247 3.24 22.62 -3.21
N GLU A 248 2.18 23.10 -3.84
CA GLU A 248 0.85 23.12 -3.22
C GLU A 248 0.30 21.70 -3.02
N GLU A 249 0.60 20.77 -3.93
CA GLU A 249 0.25 19.35 -3.82
C GLU A 249 0.97 18.70 -2.64
N GLU A 250 2.28 18.97 -2.48
CA GLU A 250 3.08 18.48 -1.35
C GLU A 250 2.52 19.01 -0.02
N LYS A 251 2.17 20.31 0.04
CA LYS A 251 1.53 20.91 1.23
C LYS A 251 0.15 20.31 1.51
N TYR A 252 -0.64 20.01 0.47
CA TYR A 252 -1.94 19.39 0.63
C TYR A 252 -1.81 17.97 1.21
N GLN A 253 -0.86 17.18 0.70
CA GLN A 253 -0.57 15.85 1.26
C GLN A 253 -0.08 15.93 2.71
N LEU A 254 0.77 16.90 3.04
CA LEU A 254 1.23 17.11 4.42
C LEU A 254 0.08 17.39 5.40
N ARG A 255 -0.98 18.07 4.97
CA ARG A 255 -2.18 18.33 5.79
C ARG A 255 -3.02 17.08 6.02
N LYS A 256 -2.92 16.06 5.16
CA LYS A 256 -3.62 14.78 5.32
C LYS A 256 -2.98 13.87 6.36
N PHE A 257 -1.69 14.02 6.62
CA PHE A 257 -1.02 13.18 7.60
C PHE A 257 -1.50 13.50 9.02
N VAL A 258 -1.85 12.44 9.76
CA VAL A 258 -2.17 12.57 11.18
C VAL A 258 -0.90 12.87 11.96
N ASN A 259 -0.95 13.92 12.77
CA ASN A 259 0.18 14.33 13.60
C ASN A 259 0.42 13.33 14.75
N LYS A 260 1.33 12.38 14.55
CA LYS A 260 1.69 11.34 15.54
C LYS A 260 3.01 11.66 16.25
N SER A 261 3.10 11.40 17.55
CA SER A 261 4.38 11.40 18.28
C SER A 261 4.89 9.97 18.45
N TYR A 262 6.11 9.71 18.00
CA TYR A 262 6.74 8.40 18.11
C TYR A 262 7.66 8.38 19.33
N LEU A 263 7.38 7.47 20.27
CA LEU A 263 8.26 7.17 21.40
C LEU A 263 9.20 6.03 20.99
N LEU A 264 10.31 6.37 20.35
CA LEU A 264 11.30 5.41 19.89
C LEU A 264 12.41 5.26 20.93
N ASP A 265 12.74 4.01 21.27
CA ASP A 265 13.95 3.73 22.05
C ASP A 265 15.21 3.95 21.18
N LYS A 266 16.40 3.92 21.81
CA LYS A 266 17.67 4.14 21.09
C LYS A 266 17.94 3.11 20.00
N ARG A 267 17.34 1.92 20.09
CA ARG A 267 17.51 0.86 19.10
C ARG A 267 16.63 1.15 17.88
N ALA A 268 15.33 1.35 18.09
CA ALA A 268 14.35 1.71 17.06
C ALA A 268 14.74 3.01 16.37
N GLN A 269 15.20 4.03 17.10
CA GLN A 269 15.68 5.28 16.52
C GLN A 269 16.82 5.05 15.52
N ARG A 270 17.81 4.20 15.88
CA ARG A 270 18.90 3.84 14.95
C ARG A 270 18.37 3.07 13.73
N GLN A 271 17.43 2.14 13.94
CA GLN A 271 16.81 1.41 12.83
C GLN A 271 16.08 2.34 11.86
N VAL A 272 15.36 3.35 12.37
CA VAL A 272 14.67 4.35 11.55
C VAL A 272 15.67 5.15 10.70
N TYR A 273 16.80 5.60 11.26
CA TYR A 273 17.82 6.27 10.46
C TYR A 273 18.45 5.34 9.40
N TYR A 274 18.73 4.09 9.74
CA TYR A 274 19.32 3.15 8.78
C TYR A 274 18.36 2.80 7.64
N SER A 275 17.11 2.49 7.95
CA SER A 275 16.11 2.19 6.92
C SER A 275 15.76 3.42 6.07
N LEU A 276 15.83 4.63 6.62
CA LEU A 276 15.75 5.86 5.83
C LEU A 276 16.87 5.95 4.79
N ILE A 277 18.12 5.67 5.17
CA ILE A 277 19.26 5.68 4.23
C ILE A 277 19.03 4.67 3.10
N ASP A 278 18.57 3.47 3.43
CA ASP A 278 18.27 2.41 2.47
C ASP A 278 17.20 2.84 1.45
N ILE A 279 16.10 3.44 1.92
CA ILE A 279 15.03 3.97 1.06
C ILE A 279 15.53 5.11 0.17
N LEU A 280 16.32 6.05 0.72
CA LEU A 280 16.84 7.18 -0.04
C LEU A 280 17.85 6.76 -1.11
N LEU A 281 18.65 5.72 -0.89
CA LEU A 281 19.55 5.17 -1.91
C LEU A 281 18.76 4.65 -3.12
N ALA A 282 17.69 3.88 -2.85
CA ALA A 282 16.80 3.36 -3.89
C ALA A 282 16.13 4.50 -4.67
N TYR A 283 15.62 5.53 -3.97
CA TYR A 283 15.02 6.70 -4.60
C TYR A 283 16.04 7.50 -5.45
N CYS A 284 17.25 7.74 -4.95
CA CYS A 284 18.28 8.46 -5.70
C CYS A 284 18.68 7.72 -6.98
N TYR A 285 18.73 6.40 -6.94
CA TYR A 285 18.93 5.60 -8.15
C TYR A 285 17.78 5.79 -9.13
N GLU A 286 16.55 5.65 -8.64
CA GLU A 286 15.34 5.75 -9.46
C GLU A 286 15.25 7.11 -10.17
N THR A 287 15.39 8.22 -9.43
CA THR A 287 15.35 9.57 -10.02
C THR A 287 16.40 9.77 -11.10
N ARG A 288 17.54 9.09 -11.02
CA ARG A 288 18.57 9.18 -12.06
C ARG A 288 18.14 8.44 -13.30
N VAL A 289 17.82 7.16 -13.16
CA VAL A 289 17.47 6.28 -14.27
C VAL A 289 16.24 6.78 -15.04
N THR A 290 15.36 7.50 -14.37
CA THR A 290 14.20 8.14 -15.00
C THR A 290 14.40 9.61 -15.35
N GLU A 291 15.58 10.18 -15.11
CA GLU A 291 15.88 11.60 -15.35
C GLU A 291 14.84 12.55 -14.70
N GLY A 292 14.26 12.12 -13.57
CA GLY A 292 13.22 12.82 -12.81
C GLY A 292 11.79 12.56 -13.25
N GLU A 293 11.57 11.81 -14.34
CA GLU A 293 10.24 11.51 -14.88
C GLU A 293 9.73 10.11 -14.49
N LYS A 294 8.84 10.08 -13.50
CA LYS A 294 8.27 8.83 -12.98
C LYS A 294 7.53 8.04 -14.05
N ASN A 295 7.63 6.73 -13.98
CA ASN A 295 6.90 5.80 -14.84
C ASN A 295 6.32 4.63 -14.03
N VAL A 296 5.69 3.68 -14.73
CA VAL A 296 5.02 2.52 -14.10
C VAL A 296 5.97 1.61 -13.31
N GLU A 297 7.27 1.61 -13.64
CA GLU A 297 8.30 0.82 -12.97
C GLU A 297 8.94 1.55 -11.78
N SER A 298 8.68 2.84 -11.60
CA SER A 298 9.30 3.63 -10.51
C SER A 298 9.02 3.05 -9.13
N ALA A 299 7.77 2.63 -8.88
CA ALA A 299 7.41 1.97 -7.64
C ALA A 299 8.14 0.63 -7.46
N TRP A 300 8.29 -0.13 -8.55
CA TRP A 300 8.99 -1.41 -8.55
C TRP A 300 10.48 -1.25 -8.28
N ASN A 301 11.15 -0.28 -8.91
CA ASN A 301 12.57 -0.02 -8.70
C ASN A 301 12.84 0.38 -7.25
N ILE A 302 12.08 1.32 -6.69
CA ILE A 302 12.29 1.79 -5.31
C ILE A 302 12.11 0.62 -4.32
N ARG A 303 11.00 -0.12 -4.42
CA ARG A 303 10.72 -1.24 -3.50
C ARG A 303 11.74 -2.37 -3.65
N LYS A 304 12.15 -2.71 -4.88
CA LYS A 304 13.11 -3.80 -5.12
C LYS A 304 14.51 -3.41 -4.72
N LEU A 305 14.93 -2.16 -4.84
CA LEU A 305 16.29 -1.75 -4.45
C LEU A 305 16.46 -1.52 -2.95
N SER A 306 15.37 -1.34 -2.20
CA SER A 306 15.39 -1.22 -0.73
C SER A 306 14.94 -2.52 -0.05
N PRO A 307 15.87 -3.30 0.55
CA PRO A 307 15.53 -4.44 1.42
C PRO A 307 14.63 -4.09 2.59
N THR A 308 14.67 -2.86 3.08
CA THR A 308 13.71 -2.39 4.09
C THR A 308 12.28 -2.57 3.59
N LEU A 309 12.00 -2.23 2.33
CA LEU A 309 10.66 -2.26 1.76
C LEU A 309 10.24 -3.65 1.27
N CYS A 310 11.11 -4.41 0.62
CA CYS A 310 10.75 -5.71 0.04
C CYS A 310 11.09 -6.94 0.90
N TRP A 311 12.03 -6.84 1.85
CA TRP A 311 12.43 -7.95 2.72
C TRP A 311 12.20 -7.68 4.21
N PHE A 312 11.71 -6.47 4.56
CA PHE A 312 11.59 -5.99 5.95
C PHE A 312 12.89 -6.22 6.74
N GLU A 313 14.02 -5.93 6.07
CA GLU A 313 15.36 -6.07 6.64
C GLU A 313 15.59 -5.03 7.75
N THR A 314 16.34 -5.44 8.77
CA THR A 314 16.82 -4.55 9.83
C THR A 314 18.34 -4.44 9.73
N TRP A 315 18.85 -3.23 9.92
CA TRP A 315 20.24 -2.92 9.63
C TRP A 315 21.06 -2.77 10.90
N THR A 316 22.30 -3.23 10.87
CA THR A 316 23.20 -3.07 12.02
C THR A 316 24.18 -1.93 11.84
N ASN A 317 24.52 -1.61 10.58
CA ASN A 317 25.49 -0.58 10.22
C ASN A 317 25.26 -0.10 8.78
N VAL A 318 25.81 1.07 8.45
CA VAL A 318 25.66 1.71 7.13
C VAL A 318 26.39 0.95 6.02
N HIS A 319 27.50 0.28 6.34
CA HIS A 319 28.27 -0.47 5.33
C HIS A 319 27.44 -1.63 4.75
N GLU A 320 26.71 -2.38 5.59
CA GLU A 320 25.78 -3.42 5.14
C GLU A 320 24.71 -2.88 4.18
N ILE A 321 24.19 -1.68 4.44
CA ILE A 321 23.19 -1.02 3.60
C ILE A 321 23.78 -0.73 2.22
N LEU A 322 24.97 -0.14 2.17
CA LEU A 322 25.64 0.21 0.91
C LEU A 322 26.00 -1.03 0.07
N VAL A 323 26.52 -2.07 0.72
CA VAL A 323 26.81 -3.35 0.04
C VAL A 323 25.54 -3.97 -0.51
N SER A 324 24.46 -3.99 0.29
CA SER A 324 23.19 -4.53 -0.16
C SER A 324 22.60 -3.74 -1.31
N PHE A 325 22.54 -2.42 -1.21
CA PHE A 325 22.06 -1.54 -2.27
C PHE A 325 22.84 -1.76 -3.58
N GLY A 326 24.18 -1.76 -3.50
CA GLY A 326 25.04 -2.02 -4.65
C GLY A 326 24.77 -3.38 -5.28
N ARG A 327 24.71 -4.46 -4.49
CA ARG A 327 24.37 -5.80 -4.99
C ARG A 327 23.03 -5.79 -5.72
N ARG A 328 22.00 -5.16 -5.16
CA ARG A 328 20.65 -5.16 -5.73
C ARG A 328 20.57 -4.35 -7.02
N VAL A 329 21.25 -3.21 -7.11
CA VAL A 329 21.39 -2.48 -8.38
C VAL A 329 22.04 -3.34 -9.46
N LEU A 330 22.99 -4.20 -9.10
CA LEU A 330 23.64 -5.11 -10.05
C LEU A 330 22.82 -6.39 -10.35
N CYS A 331 21.65 -6.61 -9.72
CA CYS A 331 20.85 -7.82 -9.90
C CYS A 331 19.48 -7.58 -10.54
N TYR A 332 18.80 -6.48 -10.18
CA TYR A 332 17.37 -6.33 -10.44
C TYR A 332 17.00 -5.36 -11.56
N PRO A 333 17.43 -4.08 -11.54
CA PRO A 333 16.89 -3.06 -12.43
C PRO A 333 17.38 -3.24 -13.86
N LEU A 334 16.85 -2.40 -14.75
CA LEU A 334 17.21 -2.34 -16.17
C LEU A 334 18.70 -2.01 -16.37
N TYR A 335 19.25 -1.04 -15.64
CA TYR A 335 20.66 -0.63 -15.76
C TYR A 335 21.51 -1.12 -14.58
N ARG A 336 22.30 -2.16 -14.77
CA ARG A 336 23.08 -2.84 -13.74
C ARG A 336 24.52 -2.37 -13.73
N HIS A 337 24.72 -1.10 -13.38
CA HIS A 337 26.03 -0.47 -13.49
C HIS A 337 26.57 0.12 -12.19
N PHE A 338 27.82 -0.21 -11.83
CA PHE A 338 28.42 0.23 -10.55
C PHE A 338 28.63 1.75 -10.45
N LYS A 339 28.86 2.45 -11.59
CA LYS A 339 28.91 3.93 -11.58
C LYS A 339 27.59 4.54 -11.09
N LEU A 340 26.43 3.93 -11.39
CA LEU A 340 25.12 4.39 -10.90
C LEU A 340 25.00 4.22 -9.39
N VAL A 341 25.48 3.09 -8.85
CA VAL A 341 25.56 2.86 -7.38
C VAL A 341 26.32 3.99 -6.70
N MET A 342 27.52 4.30 -7.19
CA MET A 342 28.37 5.35 -6.63
C MET A 342 27.76 6.74 -6.76
N LYS A 343 27.02 6.99 -7.84
CA LYS A 343 26.35 8.26 -8.08
C LYS A 343 25.14 8.45 -7.15
N ALA A 344 24.31 7.42 -7.00
CA ALA A 344 23.18 7.40 -6.05
C ALA A 344 23.67 7.59 -4.61
N TYR A 345 24.74 6.90 -4.20
CA TYR A 345 25.38 7.10 -2.89
C TYR A 345 25.77 8.56 -2.63
N ARG A 346 26.43 9.21 -3.59
CA ARG A 346 26.82 10.63 -3.48
C ARG A 346 25.62 11.55 -3.39
N ASP A 347 24.54 11.24 -4.09
CA ASP A 347 23.30 12.02 -4.03
C ASP A 347 22.58 11.87 -2.69
N THR A 348 22.53 10.66 -2.14
CA THR A 348 21.98 10.44 -0.80
C THR A 348 22.74 11.26 0.23
N ILE A 349 24.08 11.34 0.14
CA ILE A 349 24.88 12.22 1.02
C ILE A 349 24.47 13.69 0.87
N LYS A 350 24.33 14.19 -0.37
CA LYS A 350 23.91 15.58 -0.61
C LYS A 350 22.52 15.86 -0.02
N LEU A 351 21.56 14.94 -0.19
CA LEU A 351 20.22 15.09 0.37
C LEU A 351 20.22 15.13 1.90
N LEU A 352 21.00 14.26 2.53
CA LEU A 352 21.15 14.27 3.99
C LEU A 352 21.80 15.57 4.48
N GLN A 353 22.82 16.08 3.77
CA GLN A 353 23.47 17.37 4.06
C GLN A 353 22.56 18.58 3.82
N LEU A 354 21.65 18.51 2.84
CA LEU A 354 20.61 19.52 2.62
C LEU A 354 19.59 19.57 3.78
N GLY A 355 19.51 18.52 4.59
CA GLY A 355 18.73 18.45 5.82
C GLY A 355 17.31 17.94 5.64
N LYS A 356 16.54 17.99 6.72
CA LYS A 356 15.24 17.33 6.85
C LYS A 356 14.20 17.74 5.81
N SER A 357 14.21 18.99 5.34
CA SER A 357 13.26 19.45 4.32
C SER A 357 13.49 18.77 2.98
N ALA A 358 14.75 18.53 2.59
CA ALA A 358 15.08 17.83 1.35
C ALA A 358 14.69 16.36 1.43
N VAL A 359 14.98 15.71 2.56
CA VAL A 359 14.56 14.34 2.84
C VAL A 359 13.04 14.20 2.81
N LEU A 360 12.31 15.12 3.45
CA LEU A 360 10.84 15.13 3.43
C LEU A 360 10.29 15.27 2.01
N LYS A 361 10.90 16.13 1.19
CA LYS A 361 10.51 16.27 -0.22
C LYS A 361 10.66 14.95 -0.98
N CYS A 362 11.77 14.22 -0.78
CA CYS A 362 11.96 12.89 -1.37
C CYS A 362 10.92 11.88 -0.86
N LEU A 363 10.63 11.87 0.45
CA LEU A 363 9.65 10.96 1.03
C LEU A 363 8.22 11.23 0.51
N LEU A 364 7.84 12.49 0.33
CA LEU A 364 6.56 12.86 -0.30
C LEU A 364 6.49 12.38 -1.76
N ASP A 365 7.62 12.43 -2.47
CA ASP A 365 7.69 11.97 -3.84
C ASP A 365 7.53 10.45 -3.96
N ILE A 366 8.21 9.70 -3.07
CA ILE A 366 8.05 8.25 -2.91
C ILE A 366 6.60 7.91 -2.52
N HIS A 367 6.02 8.66 -1.57
CA HIS A 367 4.64 8.45 -1.14
C HIS A 367 3.68 8.55 -2.34
N LYS A 368 3.86 9.57 -3.19
CA LYS A 368 3.06 9.75 -4.41
C LYS A 368 3.26 8.57 -5.37
N ILE A 369 4.51 8.16 -5.62
CA ILE A 369 4.81 7.01 -6.50
C ILE A 369 4.10 5.74 -6.04
N PHE A 370 4.12 5.45 -4.74
CA PHE A 370 3.44 4.27 -4.19
C PHE A 370 1.92 4.42 -4.17
N GLN A 371 1.39 5.62 -3.95
CA GLN A 371 -0.04 5.86 -3.99
C GLN A 371 -0.63 5.59 -5.38
N GLU A 372 0.10 5.92 -6.44
CA GLU A 372 -0.31 5.75 -7.83
C GLU A 372 -0.10 4.30 -8.34
N SER A 373 0.64 3.47 -7.60
CA SER A 373 0.99 2.10 -7.99
C SER A 373 0.25 1.06 -7.15
N ASP A 374 -0.57 0.24 -7.79
CA ASP A 374 -1.18 -0.94 -7.18
C ASP A 374 -0.23 -2.13 -7.25
N PRO A 375 0.10 -2.83 -6.13
CA PRO A 375 -0.37 -2.71 -4.74
C PRO A 375 0.59 -1.94 -3.81
N ALA A 376 1.52 -1.15 -4.35
CA ALA A 376 2.61 -0.52 -3.59
C ALA A 376 2.15 0.47 -2.50
N TYR A 377 0.93 1.00 -2.58
CA TYR A 377 0.37 1.95 -1.59
C TYR A 377 0.42 1.44 -0.14
N ILE A 378 0.38 0.12 0.08
CA ILE A 378 0.47 -0.47 1.43
C ILE A 378 1.80 -0.12 2.12
N LEU A 379 2.87 0.10 1.34
CA LEU A 379 4.16 0.55 1.87
C LEU A 379 4.12 1.99 2.39
N ASN A 380 3.16 2.81 1.94
CA ASN A 380 2.94 4.12 2.55
C ASN A 380 2.49 3.97 3.99
N ASP A 381 1.52 3.09 4.25
CA ASP A 381 0.98 2.87 5.59
C ASP A 381 1.95 2.13 6.52
N LEU A 382 2.78 1.24 5.97
CA LEU A 382 3.80 0.53 6.74
C LEU A 382 5.04 1.37 7.05
N TYR A 383 5.46 2.25 6.12
CA TYR A 383 6.73 2.96 6.21
C TYR A 383 6.61 4.45 5.92
N ILE A 384 6.22 4.83 4.69
CA ILE A 384 6.50 6.17 4.16
C ILE A 384 5.71 7.28 4.86
N SER A 385 4.43 7.05 5.18
CA SER A 385 3.58 8.01 5.91
C SER A 385 4.16 8.33 7.29
N ASP A 386 4.61 7.30 8.02
CA ASP A 386 5.20 7.48 9.34
C ASP A 386 6.56 8.19 9.25
N TYR A 387 7.36 7.92 8.20
CA TYR A 387 8.59 8.67 7.89
C TYR A 387 8.34 10.15 7.61
N CYS A 388 7.34 10.48 6.79
CA CYS A 388 6.94 11.85 6.49
C CYS A 388 6.57 12.63 7.75
N VAL A 389 5.89 11.99 8.71
CA VAL A 389 5.52 12.62 9.99
C VAL A 389 6.73 12.72 10.93
N TRP A 390 7.51 11.65 11.06
CA TRP A 390 8.62 11.57 12.00
C TRP A 390 9.74 12.57 11.64
N ILE A 391 10.11 12.69 10.37
CA ILE A 391 11.26 13.50 9.95
C ILE A 391 11.08 14.99 10.24
N GLN A 392 9.84 15.47 10.32
CA GLN A 392 9.52 16.86 10.66
C GLN A 392 9.94 17.20 12.11
N LYS A 393 9.87 16.21 13.00
CA LYS A 393 10.17 16.31 14.44
C LYS A 393 11.54 15.79 14.82
N ALA A 394 12.19 15.03 13.95
CA ALA A 394 13.53 14.51 14.18
C ALA A 394 14.53 15.65 14.40
N ASN A 395 15.46 15.43 15.33
CA ASN A 395 16.61 16.32 15.49
C ASN A 395 17.49 16.25 14.23
N SER A 396 18.17 17.35 13.92
CA SER A 396 19.05 17.48 12.75
C SER A 396 20.04 16.33 12.63
N PHE A 397 20.29 15.90 11.38
CA PHE A 397 21.19 14.82 10.99
C PHE A 397 22.65 15.09 11.34
#